data_AF-A0A4S9TSQ2-F1
#
_entry.id   AF-A0A4S9TSQ2-F1
#
_cell.length_a   1.000
_cell.length_b   1.000
_cell.length_c   1.000
_cell.angle_alpha   90.00
_cell.angle_beta   90.00
_cell.angle_gamma   90.00
#
_symmetry.space_group_name_H-M   'P 1'
#
loop_
_entity.id
_entity.type
_entity.pdbx_description
1 polymer ?
#
loop_
_entity_poly.entity_id
_entity_poly.type
_entity_poly.pdbx_seq_one_letter_code
_entity_poly.pdbx_strand_id
1 'polypeptide(L)'
;MYIEFTPRKALVLLALLLFTVMLVCKNSRRGIKTGRPTLCSGLFVLLFICPRVISSAADPGAGFNLALDYGTASVWYANGTAVDIVKIEGGPAYKHFMHSVTAECRLDVPENNWGQQKLGVMSFQDYLPTWATAKPVNPNADAITWMIKGLKAATEAYVEEPMTAVRISIPFTISRGSSFDSTMRTAVESLGLDYMGARLGSTAITSIYDLEGECDLNIYPTPDHKTTVDDPERIYLAIDYSRAGISAFLVSEECSVTEILRKFYNTSLGADANFAGMRNQLSRSLEDLTRRPFDDLGYTYPSELSELLLLDHLGSTYPSEISELVLLGESADNAMLHEILEEVLGRDYTALKAASDKRADVHLPIFAGSRAVAMQVQAHQEYISTRVWDEQRRDWMDKDVSEKQHKRWWS
;
A
#
# COMPACT_ATOMS: atom_id res chain seq x y z
N MET A 1 -13.32 -31.76 -4.92
CA MET A 1 -14.41 -31.23 -4.07
C MET A 1 -13.79 -30.87 -2.73
N TYR A 2 -13.19 -29.68 -2.63
CA TYR A 2 -12.56 -29.18 -1.40
C TYR A 2 -13.64 -28.45 -0.60
N ILE A 3 -13.85 -28.88 0.64
CA ILE A 3 -14.82 -28.28 1.54
C ILE A 3 -14.12 -27.12 2.25
N GLU A 4 -14.49 -25.89 1.91
CA GLU A 4 -14.08 -24.68 2.63
C GLU A 4 -14.66 -24.68 4.05
N PHE A 5 -13.77 -24.70 5.04
CA PHE A 5 -14.10 -24.50 6.45
C PHE A 5 -13.92 -23.03 6.80
N THR A 6 -15.04 -22.30 6.88
CA THR A 6 -15.07 -21.00 7.55
C THR A 6 -14.87 -21.19 9.06
N PRO A 7 -14.32 -20.19 9.79
CA PRO A 7 -14.04 -20.29 11.23
C PRO A 7 -15.27 -20.66 12.07
N ARG A 8 -16.48 -20.25 11.64
CA ARG A 8 -17.75 -20.70 12.25
C ARG A 8 -18.02 -22.20 12.08
N LYS A 9 -17.69 -22.81 10.93
CA LYS A 9 -17.86 -24.26 10.71
C LYS A 9 -16.86 -25.06 11.53
N ALA A 10 -15.64 -24.53 11.74
CA ALA A 10 -14.65 -25.13 12.63
C ALA A 10 -15.12 -25.12 14.10
N LEU A 11 -15.76 -24.03 14.53
CA LEU A 11 -16.31 -23.89 15.89
C LEU A 11 -17.51 -24.83 16.15
N VAL A 12 -18.36 -25.04 15.15
CA VAL A 12 -19.46 -26.03 15.21
C VAL A 12 -18.93 -27.46 15.23
N LEU A 13 -17.88 -27.76 14.46
CA LEU A 13 -17.24 -29.08 14.49
C LEU A 13 -16.55 -29.36 15.84
N LEU A 14 -15.90 -28.34 16.42
CA LEU A 14 -15.30 -28.39 17.75
C LEU A 14 -16.37 -28.63 18.83
N ALA A 15 -17.52 -27.95 18.73
CA ALA A 15 -18.65 -28.15 19.65
C ALA A 15 -19.25 -29.57 19.54
N LEU A 16 -19.37 -30.12 18.34
CA LEU A 16 -19.83 -31.50 18.10
C LEU A 16 -18.83 -32.54 18.62
N LEU A 17 -17.54 -32.29 18.49
CA LEU A 17 -16.47 -33.13 19.05
C LEU A 17 -16.47 -33.09 20.59
N LEU A 18 -16.66 -31.91 21.18
CA LEU A 18 -16.80 -31.77 22.64
C LEU A 18 -18.06 -32.47 23.17
N PHE A 19 -19.18 -32.41 22.43
CA PHE A 19 -20.42 -33.07 22.80
C PHE A 19 -20.32 -34.60 22.75
N THR A 20 -19.64 -35.14 21.72
CA THR A 20 -19.38 -36.58 21.59
C THR A 20 -18.41 -37.09 22.66
N VAL A 21 -17.36 -36.33 22.99
CA VAL A 21 -16.44 -36.65 24.11
C VAL A 21 -17.19 -36.65 25.46
N MET A 22 -18.09 -35.68 25.69
CA MET A 22 -18.91 -35.65 26.91
C MET A 22 -19.88 -36.84 26.99
N LEU A 23 -20.46 -37.28 25.87
CA LEU A 23 -21.32 -38.48 25.81
C LEU A 23 -20.55 -39.76 26.13
N VAL A 24 -19.33 -39.91 25.62
CA VAL A 24 -18.43 -41.05 25.91
C VAL A 24 -18.02 -41.05 27.39
N CYS A 25 -17.69 -39.90 27.95
CA CYS A 25 -17.37 -39.75 29.38
C CYS A 25 -18.57 -40.02 30.30
N LYS A 26 -19.80 -39.69 29.86
CA LYS A 26 -21.03 -39.94 30.63
C LYS A 26 -21.42 -41.42 30.62
N ASN A 27 -21.19 -42.14 29.53
CA ASN A 27 -21.41 -43.60 29.45
C ASN A 27 -20.35 -44.41 30.21
N SER A 28 -19.11 -43.90 30.32
CA SER A 28 -18.05 -44.54 31.11
C SER A 28 -18.34 -44.57 32.63
N ARG A 29 -19.17 -43.64 33.15
CA ARG A 29 -19.55 -43.61 34.58
C ARG A 29 -20.58 -44.66 35.02
N ARG A 30 -21.14 -45.45 34.10
CA ARG A 30 -22.11 -46.53 34.46
C ARG A 30 -21.50 -47.93 34.55
N GLY A 31 -20.20 -48.09 34.31
CA GLY A 31 -19.54 -49.39 34.38
C GLY A 31 -18.26 -49.37 35.20
N ILE A 32 -18.24 -50.21 36.24
CA ILE A 32 -17.05 -50.87 36.79
C ILE A 32 -16.21 -50.06 37.81
N LYS A 33 -16.30 -50.55 39.06
CA LYS A 33 -15.33 -50.36 40.14
C LYS A 33 -14.01 -51.04 39.77
N THR A 34 -12.91 -50.40 40.19
CA THR A 34 -11.49 -50.86 40.28
C THR A 34 -10.53 -50.35 39.20
N GLY A 35 -9.53 -49.57 39.65
CA GLY A 35 -8.17 -49.54 39.08
C GLY A 35 -7.83 -48.40 38.11
N ARG A 36 -7.04 -47.44 38.62
CA ARG A 36 -6.20 -46.43 37.92
C ARG A 36 -6.89 -45.29 37.12
N PRO A 37 -6.75 -44.01 37.55
CA PRO A 37 -7.14 -42.86 36.76
C PRO A 37 -5.93 -42.33 35.97
N THR A 38 -5.77 -42.69 34.69
CA THR A 38 -4.65 -42.13 33.89
C THR A 38 -4.95 -41.80 32.42
N LEU A 39 -6.14 -42.06 31.87
CA LEU A 39 -6.42 -41.74 30.45
C LEU A 39 -7.27 -40.49 30.19
N CYS A 40 -8.19 -40.10 31.10
CA CYS A 40 -9.04 -38.93 30.84
C CYS A 40 -8.36 -37.58 31.11
N SER A 41 -7.29 -37.57 31.92
CA SER A 41 -6.57 -36.33 32.29
C SER A 41 -5.64 -35.83 31.18
N GLY A 42 -5.10 -36.72 30.34
CA GLY A 42 -4.20 -36.36 29.24
C GLY A 42 -4.92 -35.76 28.03
N LEU A 43 -6.14 -36.23 27.74
CA LEU A 43 -6.93 -35.73 26.61
C LEU A 43 -7.49 -34.31 26.87
N PHE A 44 -7.77 -33.98 28.15
CA PHE A 44 -8.23 -32.65 28.55
C PHE A 44 -7.13 -31.59 28.41
N VAL A 45 -5.86 -31.96 28.61
CA VAL A 45 -4.73 -31.03 28.47
C VAL A 45 -4.39 -30.78 27.00
N LEU A 46 -4.54 -31.76 26.11
CA LEU A 46 -4.36 -31.58 24.66
C LEU A 46 -5.43 -30.68 24.01
N LEU A 47 -6.67 -30.69 24.53
CA LEU A 47 -7.76 -29.82 24.02
C LEU A 47 -7.68 -28.37 24.53
N PHE A 48 -7.03 -28.12 25.68
CA PHE A 48 -6.83 -26.75 26.20
C PHE A 48 -5.49 -26.11 25.77
N ILE A 49 -4.51 -26.91 25.31
CA ILE A 49 -3.24 -26.41 24.76
C ILE A 49 -3.30 -26.21 23.23
N CYS A 50 -4.28 -26.80 22.54
CA CYS A 50 -4.48 -26.59 21.10
C CYS A 50 -5.78 -25.81 20.77
N PRO A 51 -5.84 -24.51 21.12
CA PRO A 51 -6.35 -23.53 20.15
C PRO A 51 -5.27 -22.55 19.69
N ARG A 52 -4.05 -22.58 20.24
CA ARG A 52 -2.99 -21.61 19.91
C ARG A 52 -2.01 -22.05 18.82
N VAL A 53 -2.24 -23.21 18.21
CA VAL A 53 -1.49 -23.66 17.01
C VAL A 53 -2.42 -23.72 15.80
N ILE A 54 -3.38 -22.80 15.75
CA ILE A 54 -3.89 -22.30 14.47
C ILE A 54 -2.92 -21.16 14.15
N SER A 55 -2.16 -21.32 13.07
CA SER A 55 -1.27 -20.33 12.47
C SER A 55 -1.67 -18.90 12.84
N SER A 56 -0.74 -18.07 13.31
CA SER A 56 -0.94 -16.61 13.30
C SER A 56 -1.04 -16.18 11.84
N ALA A 57 -2.19 -16.41 11.22
CA ALA A 57 -2.53 -15.71 10.00
C ALA A 57 -2.61 -14.25 10.44
N ALA A 58 -1.66 -13.44 9.99
CA ALA A 58 -1.76 -12.01 10.18
C ALA A 58 -3.12 -11.56 9.66
N ASP A 59 -3.75 -10.62 10.37
CA ASP A 59 -5.01 -10.03 9.96
C ASP A 59 -4.91 -9.58 8.50
N PRO A 60 -5.98 -9.70 7.70
CA PRO A 60 -5.95 -9.24 6.34
C PRO A 60 -5.67 -7.73 6.29
N GLY A 61 -4.80 -7.33 5.37
CA GLY A 61 -4.56 -5.91 5.11
C GLY A 61 -5.67 -5.34 4.25
N ALA A 62 -6.20 -4.19 4.64
CA ALA A 62 -7.22 -3.49 3.88
C ALA A 62 -6.65 -2.20 3.27
N GLY A 63 -6.98 -1.96 2.00
CA GLY A 63 -6.46 -0.84 1.24
C GLY A 63 -7.55 -0.13 0.45
N PHE A 64 -7.51 1.20 0.45
CA PHE A 64 -8.45 2.02 -0.30
C PHE A 64 -7.74 2.83 -1.38
N ASN A 65 -8.34 2.94 -2.56
CA ASN A 65 -7.92 3.87 -3.60
C ASN A 65 -8.96 4.98 -3.70
N LEU A 66 -8.54 6.24 -3.59
CA LEU A 66 -9.39 7.40 -3.77
C LEU A 66 -9.05 8.04 -5.12
N ALA A 67 -9.77 7.63 -6.17
CA ALA A 67 -9.68 8.23 -7.49
C ALA A 67 -10.47 9.56 -7.54
N LEU A 68 -10.35 10.32 -8.64
CA LEU A 68 -10.99 11.64 -8.77
C LEU A 68 -12.50 11.62 -8.50
N ASP A 69 -13.19 10.60 -9.01
CA ASP A 69 -14.66 10.53 -9.00
C ASP A 69 -15.25 9.33 -8.26
N TYR A 70 -14.42 8.41 -7.80
CA TYR A 70 -14.84 7.17 -7.13
C TYR A 70 -13.77 6.70 -6.13
N GLY A 71 -14.15 5.79 -5.25
CA GLY A 71 -13.21 5.03 -4.42
C GLY A 71 -13.30 3.54 -4.69
N THR A 72 -12.19 2.81 -4.52
CA THR A 72 -12.19 1.35 -4.50
C THR A 72 -11.60 0.80 -3.21
N ALA A 73 -12.06 -0.37 -2.80
CA ALA A 73 -11.53 -1.09 -1.65
C ALA A 73 -11.10 -2.50 -2.06
N SER A 74 -9.98 -2.93 -1.50
CA SER A 74 -9.41 -4.26 -1.69
C SER A 74 -8.86 -4.79 -0.38
N VAL A 75 -8.81 -6.11 -0.27
CA VAL A 75 -8.23 -6.84 0.86
C VAL A 75 -7.11 -7.74 0.36
N TRP A 76 -6.01 -7.78 1.10
CA TRP A 76 -4.88 -8.66 0.86
C TRP A 76 -4.70 -9.64 2.03
N TYR A 77 -4.55 -10.92 1.73
CA TYR A 77 -4.40 -11.97 2.72
C TYR A 77 -2.95 -12.46 2.79
N ALA A 78 -2.53 -12.97 3.96
CA ALA A 78 -1.20 -13.53 4.19
C ALA A 78 -0.82 -14.69 3.26
N ASN A 79 -1.80 -15.34 2.63
CA ASN A 79 -1.56 -16.39 1.63
C ASN A 79 -1.20 -15.83 0.23
N GLY A 80 -1.04 -14.50 0.10
CA GLY A 80 -0.75 -13.81 -1.17
C GLY A 80 -1.96 -13.60 -2.06
N THR A 81 -3.17 -13.95 -1.61
CA THR A 81 -4.40 -13.71 -2.39
C THR A 81 -4.97 -12.33 -2.10
N ALA A 82 -5.58 -11.72 -3.11
CA ALA A 82 -6.25 -10.43 -3.00
C ALA A 82 -7.72 -10.55 -3.44
N VAL A 83 -8.59 -9.76 -2.81
CA VAL A 83 -10.00 -9.65 -3.20
C VAL A 83 -10.38 -8.19 -3.37
N ASP A 84 -10.99 -7.89 -4.51
CA ASP A 84 -11.61 -6.61 -4.80
C ASP A 84 -13.01 -6.57 -4.16
N ILE A 85 -13.24 -5.61 -3.28
CA ILE A 85 -14.45 -5.56 -2.46
C ILE A 85 -15.54 -4.75 -3.17
N VAL A 86 -15.25 -3.48 -3.44
CA VAL A 86 -16.26 -2.56 -3.94
C VAL A 86 -15.62 -1.38 -4.68
N LYS A 87 -16.36 -0.87 -5.65
CA LYS A 87 -16.18 0.47 -6.20
C LYS A 87 -17.39 1.32 -5.81
N ILE A 88 -17.15 2.46 -5.18
CA ILE A 88 -18.20 3.40 -4.76
C ILE A 88 -18.02 4.70 -5.54
N GLU A 89 -19.09 5.14 -6.21
CA GLU A 89 -19.10 6.44 -6.88
C GLU A 89 -19.09 7.58 -5.85
N GLY A 90 -18.28 8.59 -6.11
CA GLY A 90 -18.17 9.78 -5.27
C GLY A 90 -19.43 10.64 -5.33
N GLY A 91 -19.87 11.13 -4.17
CA GLY A 91 -20.89 12.17 -4.11
C GLY A 91 -20.35 13.50 -4.65
N PRO A 92 -21.22 14.49 -4.96
CA PRO A 92 -20.81 15.78 -5.50
C PRO A 92 -19.72 16.50 -4.68
N ALA A 93 -19.81 16.42 -3.35
CA ALA A 93 -18.82 17.02 -2.45
C ALA A 93 -17.44 16.34 -2.56
N TYR A 94 -17.42 15.00 -2.65
CA TYR A 94 -16.18 14.24 -2.83
C TYR A 94 -15.51 14.62 -4.14
N LYS A 95 -16.27 14.59 -5.25
CA LYS A 95 -15.76 14.93 -6.58
C LYS A 95 -15.19 16.35 -6.59
N HIS A 96 -15.97 17.33 -6.12
CA HIS A 96 -15.50 18.71 -6.05
C HIS A 96 -14.18 18.85 -5.28
N PHE A 97 -14.06 18.19 -4.13
CA PHE A 97 -12.85 18.22 -3.33
C PHE A 97 -11.64 17.58 -4.03
N MET A 98 -11.79 16.39 -4.59
CA MET A 98 -10.69 15.70 -5.29
C MET A 98 -10.21 16.48 -6.52
N HIS A 99 -11.15 17.09 -7.25
CA HIS A 99 -10.84 17.94 -8.41
C HIS A 99 -10.12 19.24 -7.99
N SER A 100 -10.51 19.88 -6.89
CA SER A 100 -9.86 21.11 -6.42
C SER A 100 -8.42 20.84 -5.99
N VAL A 101 -8.18 19.74 -5.27
CA VAL A 101 -6.82 19.33 -4.85
C VAL A 101 -5.95 19.04 -6.08
N THR A 102 -6.50 18.36 -7.08
CA THR A 102 -5.77 18.07 -8.33
C THR A 102 -5.42 19.34 -9.08
N ALA A 103 -6.31 20.34 -9.09
CA ALA A 103 -6.04 21.64 -9.70
C ALA A 103 -4.95 22.41 -8.96
N GLU A 104 -4.88 22.32 -7.63
CA GLU A 104 -3.79 22.88 -6.82
C GLU A 104 -2.45 22.19 -7.17
N CYS A 105 -2.42 20.86 -7.21
CA CYS A 105 -1.21 20.09 -7.58
C CYS A 105 -0.72 20.37 -9.01
N ARG A 106 -1.59 20.79 -9.92
CA ARG A 106 -1.21 21.21 -11.28
C ARG A 106 -0.41 22.51 -11.28
N LEU A 107 -0.59 23.37 -10.27
CA LEU A 107 0.10 24.65 -10.16
C LEU A 107 1.46 24.54 -9.46
N ASP A 108 1.83 23.35 -8.96
CA ASP A 108 3.17 23.09 -8.41
C ASP A 108 4.21 23.22 -9.54
N VAL A 109 4.90 24.35 -9.56
CA VAL A 109 6.10 24.61 -10.37
C VAL A 109 7.20 23.62 -9.93
N PRO A 110 8.06 23.10 -10.84
CA PRO A 110 9.18 22.25 -10.44
C PRO A 110 9.99 22.95 -9.33
N GLU A 111 10.15 22.29 -8.17
CA GLU A 111 10.94 22.80 -7.05
C GLU A 111 12.43 22.79 -7.42
N ASN A 112 12.87 23.79 -8.15
CA ASN A 112 14.29 24.07 -8.40
C ASN A 112 14.97 24.78 -7.21
N ASN A 113 14.58 24.47 -5.96
CA ASN A 113 15.16 25.09 -4.76
C ASN A 113 15.31 24.10 -3.59
N TRP A 114 16.29 23.20 -3.69
CA TRP A 114 16.86 22.50 -2.52
C TRP A 114 17.58 23.44 -1.52
N GLY A 115 17.64 24.75 -1.80
CA GLY A 115 18.04 25.79 -0.85
C GLY A 115 16.91 26.33 0.04
N GLN A 116 15.67 25.90 -0.18
CA GLN A 116 14.53 26.20 0.68
C GLN A 116 13.82 24.91 1.09
N GLN A 117 14.53 24.03 1.81
CA GLN A 117 13.90 23.60 3.06
C GLN A 117 13.56 24.90 3.78
N LYS A 118 12.30 25.36 3.67
CA LYS A 118 11.72 26.07 4.79
C LYS A 118 11.98 25.13 5.95
N LEU A 119 13.01 25.43 6.75
CA LEU A 119 13.04 24.99 8.14
C LEU A 119 11.60 25.18 8.57
N GLY A 120 10.90 24.06 8.77
CA GLY A 120 9.51 24.10 9.15
C GLY A 120 9.49 24.98 10.37
N VAL A 121 9.04 26.23 10.21
CA VAL A 121 8.79 27.09 11.34
C VAL A 121 7.60 26.39 11.95
N MET A 122 7.88 25.49 12.91
CA MET A 122 6.85 24.82 13.67
C MET A 122 5.90 25.92 14.08
N SER A 123 4.66 25.80 13.62
CA SER A 123 3.68 26.81 13.93
C SER A 123 3.62 26.89 15.45
N PHE A 124 3.44 28.07 16.02
CA PHE A 124 3.24 28.18 17.47
C PHE A 124 2.07 27.26 17.94
N GLN A 125 1.17 26.90 17.03
CA GLN A 125 0.11 25.90 17.22
C GLN A 125 0.63 24.49 17.54
N ASP A 126 1.79 24.08 17.03
CA ASP A 126 2.38 22.75 17.30
C ASP A 126 2.88 22.62 18.75
N TYR A 127 3.01 23.75 19.47
CA TYR A 127 3.36 23.81 20.89
C TYR A 127 2.17 24.02 21.82
N LEU A 128 0.96 24.20 21.27
CA LEU A 128 -0.24 24.40 22.08
C LEU A 128 -0.83 23.04 22.53
N PRO A 129 -1.35 22.95 23.77
CA PRO A 129 -2.07 21.77 24.24
C PRO A 129 -3.20 21.37 23.29
N THR A 130 -3.49 20.08 23.17
CA THR A 130 -4.51 19.51 22.26
C THR A 130 -5.90 20.14 22.36
N TRP A 131 -6.27 20.72 23.51
CA TRP A 131 -7.55 21.43 23.70
C TRP A 131 -7.57 22.85 23.09
N ALA A 132 -6.41 23.45 22.86
CA ALA A 132 -6.24 24.78 22.26
C ALA A 132 -5.98 24.74 20.74
N THR A 133 -5.74 23.54 20.19
CA THR A 133 -5.51 23.28 18.75
C THR A 133 -6.69 22.60 18.07
N ALA A 134 -7.90 22.68 18.66
CA ALA A 134 -9.12 22.20 18.03
C ALA A 134 -9.29 22.92 16.67
N LYS A 135 -8.75 22.30 15.62
CA LYS A 135 -8.88 22.78 14.25
C LYS A 135 -10.38 22.85 13.98
N PRO A 136 -10.90 23.96 13.45
CA PRO A 136 -12.29 23.98 13.01
C PRO A 136 -12.50 22.78 12.09
N VAL A 137 -13.59 22.04 12.31
CA VAL A 137 -13.99 20.91 11.46
C VAL A 137 -13.91 21.39 10.02
N ASN A 138 -12.95 20.87 9.26
CA ASN A 138 -12.79 21.24 7.87
C ASN A 138 -14.05 20.72 7.15
N PRO A 139 -14.92 21.57 6.58
CA PRO A 139 -16.11 21.10 5.87
C PRO A 139 -15.77 20.18 4.70
N ASN A 140 -14.51 20.20 4.22
CA ASN A 140 -14.01 19.27 3.22
C ASN A 140 -13.65 17.88 3.78
N ALA A 141 -13.45 17.73 5.09
CA ALA A 141 -13.21 16.44 5.72
C ALA A 141 -14.46 15.54 5.64
N ASP A 142 -15.66 16.12 5.74
CA ASP A 142 -16.91 15.38 5.60
C ASP A 142 -17.03 14.71 4.22
N ALA A 143 -16.58 15.40 3.16
CA ALA A 143 -16.63 14.90 1.79
C ALA A 143 -15.85 13.59 1.61
N ILE A 144 -14.65 13.50 2.19
CA ILE A 144 -13.82 12.29 2.17
C ILE A 144 -14.36 11.25 3.16
N THR A 145 -14.77 11.69 4.36
CA THR A 145 -15.25 10.81 5.43
C THR A 145 -16.38 9.92 4.96
N TRP A 146 -17.32 10.43 4.17
CA TRP A 146 -18.40 9.63 3.60
C TRP A 146 -17.91 8.52 2.66
N MET A 147 -16.93 8.82 1.81
CA MET A 147 -16.32 7.83 0.93
C MET A 147 -15.62 6.73 1.74
N ILE A 148 -14.75 7.11 2.68
CA ILE A 148 -14.00 6.17 3.51
C ILE A 148 -14.96 5.33 4.36
N LYS A 149 -16.02 5.93 4.90
CA LYS A 149 -17.05 5.20 5.65
C LYS A 149 -17.75 4.14 4.80
N GLY A 150 -18.07 4.46 3.55
CA GLY A 150 -18.66 3.50 2.60
C GLY A 150 -17.72 2.34 2.31
N LEU A 151 -16.46 2.64 1.99
CA LEU A 151 -15.42 1.64 1.72
C LEU A 151 -15.15 0.75 2.93
N LYS A 152 -15.06 1.34 4.12
CA LYS A 152 -14.92 0.63 5.41
C LYS A 152 -16.10 -0.31 5.64
N ALA A 153 -17.33 0.19 5.58
CA ALA A 153 -18.51 -0.62 5.84
C ALA A 153 -18.64 -1.81 4.88
N ALA A 154 -18.32 -1.61 3.60
CA ALA A 154 -18.31 -2.70 2.61
C ALA A 154 -17.21 -3.73 2.91
N THR A 155 -16.03 -3.27 3.29
CA THR A 155 -14.89 -4.14 3.62
C THR A 155 -15.16 -4.94 4.89
N GLU A 156 -15.60 -4.29 5.97
CA GLU A 156 -15.99 -4.95 7.24
C GLU A 156 -17.13 -5.96 7.03
N ALA A 157 -18.09 -5.65 6.16
CA ALA A 157 -19.16 -6.57 5.82
C ALA A 157 -18.66 -7.81 5.05
N TYR A 158 -17.61 -7.66 4.22
CA TYR A 158 -17.01 -8.77 3.48
C TYR A 158 -16.12 -9.65 4.36
N VAL A 159 -15.23 -9.03 5.15
CA VAL A 159 -14.28 -9.77 6.01
C VAL A 159 -14.92 -10.30 7.29
N GLU A 160 -16.15 -9.88 7.60
CA GLU A 160 -16.91 -10.21 8.83
C GLU A 160 -16.19 -9.79 10.13
N GLU A 161 -15.24 -8.85 10.04
CA GLU A 161 -14.39 -8.38 11.13
C GLU A 161 -14.22 -6.85 11.08
N PRO A 162 -14.04 -6.18 12.23
CA PRO A 162 -13.80 -4.75 12.26
C PRO A 162 -12.41 -4.42 11.70
N MET A 163 -12.34 -3.39 10.87
CA MET A 163 -11.08 -2.89 10.35
C MET A 163 -10.38 -2.05 11.42
N THR A 164 -9.06 -2.21 11.55
CA THR A 164 -8.24 -1.50 12.55
C THR A 164 -7.30 -0.47 11.94
N ALA A 165 -6.83 -0.69 10.72
CA ALA A 165 -5.89 0.18 10.03
C ALA A 165 -6.22 0.27 8.54
N VAL A 166 -5.80 1.35 7.91
CA VAL A 166 -5.91 1.50 6.45
C VAL A 166 -4.77 2.36 5.90
N ARG A 167 -4.29 1.98 4.71
CA ARG A 167 -3.46 2.81 3.84
C ARG A 167 -4.26 3.18 2.59
N ILE A 168 -4.01 4.38 2.09
CA ILE A 168 -4.81 4.97 1.01
C ILE A 168 -3.93 5.26 -0.20
N SER A 169 -4.33 4.86 -1.40
CA SER A 169 -3.73 5.32 -2.64
C SER A 169 -4.50 6.49 -3.25
N ILE A 170 -3.79 7.41 -3.88
CA ILE A 170 -4.34 8.62 -4.53
C ILE A 170 -3.68 8.85 -5.90
N PRO A 171 -4.34 9.56 -6.84
CA PRO A 171 -3.82 9.76 -8.20
C PRO A 171 -2.88 10.97 -8.34
N PHE A 172 -2.56 11.69 -7.26
CA PHE A 172 -1.70 12.88 -7.29
C PHE A 172 -0.66 12.90 -6.18
N THR A 173 0.44 13.62 -6.42
CA THR A 173 1.50 13.86 -5.43
C THR A 173 1.00 14.78 -4.34
N ILE A 174 1.25 14.42 -3.09
CA ILE A 174 1.00 15.28 -1.93
C ILE A 174 2.28 15.50 -1.15
N SER A 175 2.47 16.70 -0.64
CA SER A 175 3.51 16.97 0.35
C SER A 175 3.05 16.47 1.72
N ARG A 176 3.96 15.84 2.46
CA ARG A 176 3.70 15.39 3.83
C ARG A 176 3.34 16.60 4.70
N GLY A 177 2.27 16.48 5.50
CA GLY A 177 1.77 17.60 6.32
C GLY A 177 0.96 18.65 5.56
N SER A 178 0.64 18.42 4.28
CA SER A 178 -0.31 19.27 3.53
C SER A 178 -1.71 19.29 4.15
N SER A 179 -2.51 20.28 3.77
CA SER A 179 -3.93 20.35 4.16
C SER A 179 -4.68 19.07 3.80
N PHE A 180 -4.40 18.50 2.62
CA PHE A 180 -4.96 17.22 2.19
C PHE A 180 -4.60 16.08 3.16
N ASP A 181 -3.31 15.88 3.49
CA ASP A 181 -2.89 14.81 4.40
C ASP A 181 -3.52 14.96 5.79
N SER A 182 -3.62 16.19 6.30
CA SER A 182 -4.29 16.44 7.58
C SER A 182 -5.81 16.15 7.52
N THR A 183 -6.46 16.44 6.39
CA THR A 183 -7.88 16.19 6.15
C THR A 183 -8.16 14.69 6.03
N MET A 184 -7.30 13.97 5.30
CA MET A 184 -7.32 12.50 5.20
C MET A 184 -7.17 11.85 6.56
N ARG A 185 -6.14 12.24 7.33
CA ARG A 185 -5.92 11.73 8.69
C ARG A 185 -7.15 11.91 9.57
N THR A 186 -7.69 13.12 9.61
CA THR A 186 -8.88 13.45 10.40
C THR A 186 -10.08 12.59 9.99
N ALA A 187 -10.33 12.42 8.68
CA ALA A 187 -11.42 11.62 8.16
C ALA A 187 -11.28 10.13 8.55
N VAL A 188 -10.09 9.55 8.38
CA VAL A 188 -9.80 8.14 8.73
C VAL A 188 -9.92 7.90 10.23
N GLU A 189 -9.26 8.73 11.05
CA GLU A 189 -9.25 8.59 12.50
C GLU A 189 -10.66 8.79 13.11
N SER A 190 -11.49 9.66 12.52
CA SER A 190 -12.89 9.84 12.95
C SER A 190 -13.75 8.57 12.81
N LEU A 191 -13.32 7.62 11.98
CA LEU A 191 -13.99 6.33 11.74
C LEU A 191 -13.40 5.18 12.59
N GLY A 192 -12.48 5.51 13.50
CA GLY A 192 -11.81 4.56 14.40
C GLY A 192 -10.75 3.71 13.71
N LEU A 193 -10.19 4.17 12.59
CA LEU A 193 -9.13 3.50 11.84
C LEU A 193 -7.77 4.17 12.13
N ASP A 194 -6.71 3.36 12.20
CA ASP A 194 -5.33 3.86 12.16
C ASP A 194 -4.95 4.28 10.74
N TYR A 195 -4.53 5.54 10.59
CA TYR A 195 -4.16 6.12 9.29
C TYR A 195 -2.68 5.90 8.99
N MET A 196 -2.39 4.92 8.13
CA MET A 196 -1.03 4.53 7.75
C MET A 196 -0.42 5.38 6.63
N GLY A 197 -1.04 6.53 6.33
CA GLY A 197 -0.63 7.48 5.29
C GLY A 197 -1.32 7.25 3.93
N ALA A 198 -1.16 8.24 3.06
CA ALA A 198 -1.52 8.15 1.65
C ALA A 198 -0.27 7.94 0.78
N ARG A 199 -0.40 7.14 -0.27
CA ARG A 199 0.63 6.87 -1.27
C ARG A 199 0.13 7.22 -2.66
N LEU A 200 1.03 7.66 -3.51
CA LEU A 200 0.70 7.84 -4.92
C LEU A 200 0.44 6.46 -5.53
N GLY A 201 -0.69 6.30 -6.24
CA GLY A 201 -1.08 5.01 -6.81
C GLY A 201 -0.02 4.44 -7.75
N SER A 202 0.59 5.28 -8.59
CA SER A 202 1.64 4.89 -9.54
C SER A 202 2.95 4.44 -8.91
N THR A 203 3.22 4.76 -7.64
CA THR A 203 4.39 4.23 -6.91
C THR A 203 4.01 3.13 -5.95
N ALA A 204 2.77 3.08 -5.45
CA ALA A 204 2.33 1.99 -4.60
C ALA A 204 2.30 0.64 -5.34
N ILE A 205 1.96 0.66 -6.64
CA ILE A 205 1.77 -0.54 -7.46
C ILE A 205 3.05 -1.35 -7.69
N THR A 206 4.24 -0.83 -7.40
CA THR A 206 5.50 -1.54 -7.61
C THR A 206 5.52 -2.87 -6.88
N SER A 207 5.02 -2.85 -5.64
CA SER A 207 4.89 -4.01 -4.76
C SER A 207 4.01 -5.15 -5.30
N ILE A 208 3.02 -4.86 -6.14
CA ILE A 208 2.12 -5.89 -6.71
C ILE A 208 2.45 -6.21 -8.18
N TYR A 209 3.19 -5.34 -8.86
CA TYR A 209 3.52 -5.49 -10.28
C TYR A 209 4.92 -6.05 -10.52
N ASP A 210 5.63 -6.42 -9.44
CA ASP A 210 6.98 -6.97 -9.48
C ASP A 210 7.95 -5.99 -10.17
N LEU A 211 7.80 -4.70 -9.85
CA LEU A 211 8.61 -3.62 -10.41
C LEU A 211 9.73 -3.16 -9.48
N GLU A 212 9.80 -3.69 -8.27
CA GLU A 212 10.82 -3.30 -7.28
C GLU A 212 12.15 -3.99 -7.63
N GLY A 213 13.22 -3.22 -7.77
CA GLY A 213 14.57 -3.72 -7.97
C GLY A 213 15.20 -4.19 -6.68
N GLU A 214 16.02 -5.24 -6.77
CA GLU A 214 16.83 -5.75 -5.67
C GLU A 214 18.24 -5.15 -5.70
N CYS A 215 18.69 -4.63 -4.55
CA CYS A 215 20.06 -4.13 -4.39
C CYS A 215 20.69 -4.60 -3.09
N ASP A 216 22.01 -4.68 -3.11
CA ASP A 216 22.84 -4.98 -1.95
C ASP A 216 22.96 -3.75 -1.04
N LEU A 217 21.99 -3.59 -0.14
CA LEU A 217 21.95 -2.47 0.81
C LEU A 217 23.02 -2.59 1.93
N ASN A 218 23.99 -3.50 1.83
CA ASN A 218 25.02 -3.66 2.84
C ASN A 218 26.09 -2.56 2.74
N ILE A 219 25.79 -1.40 3.32
CA ILE A 219 26.67 -0.22 3.36
C ILE A 219 28.00 -0.52 4.11
N TYR A 220 28.04 -1.57 4.93
CA TYR A 220 29.23 -2.04 5.65
C TYR A 220 29.47 -3.54 5.39
N PRO A 221 30.00 -3.91 4.21
CA PRO A 221 30.21 -5.30 3.88
C PRO A 221 31.19 -5.95 4.87
N THR A 222 30.76 -7.05 5.47
CA THR A 222 31.68 -7.89 6.25
C THR A 222 32.70 -8.56 5.30
N PRO A 223 33.88 -9.01 5.78
CA PRO A 223 34.88 -9.65 4.92
C PRO A 223 34.38 -10.87 4.13
N ASP A 224 33.31 -11.52 4.61
CA ASP A 224 32.68 -12.69 3.99
C ASP A 224 31.44 -12.34 3.14
N HIS A 225 31.12 -11.04 3.01
CA HIS A 225 29.96 -10.57 2.27
C HIS A 225 30.16 -10.81 0.78
N LYS A 226 29.27 -11.60 0.19
CA LYS A 226 29.21 -11.75 -1.26
C LYS A 226 28.34 -10.64 -1.80
N THR A 227 28.98 -9.67 -2.45
CA THR A 227 28.29 -8.63 -3.21
C THR A 227 27.34 -9.27 -4.22
N THR A 228 26.05 -8.99 -4.10
CA THR A 228 25.08 -9.25 -5.16
C THR A 228 25.15 -8.12 -6.18
N VAL A 229 24.90 -8.43 -7.45
CA VAL A 229 24.83 -7.38 -8.48
C VAL A 229 23.47 -6.72 -8.32
N ASP A 230 23.48 -5.39 -8.17
CA ASP A 230 22.27 -4.58 -8.09
C ASP A 230 21.47 -4.67 -9.40
N ASP A 231 20.15 -4.69 -9.28
CA ASP A 231 19.28 -4.55 -10.43
C ASP A 231 19.49 -3.17 -11.08
N PRO A 232 19.45 -3.08 -12.42
CA PRO A 232 19.58 -1.81 -13.11
C PRO A 232 18.37 -0.92 -12.82
N GLU A 233 18.60 0.38 -12.75
CA GLU A 233 17.57 1.41 -12.70
C GLU A 233 16.56 1.25 -13.86
N ARG A 234 15.27 1.43 -13.57
CA ARG A 234 14.17 1.27 -14.52
C ARG A 234 13.32 2.53 -14.61
N ILE A 235 13.05 2.98 -15.83
CA ILE A 235 12.08 4.05 -16.08
C ILE A 235 10.74 3.45 -16.45
N TYR A 236 9.66 3.84 -15.78
CA TYR A 236 8.31 3.44 -16.13
C TYR A 236 7.37 4.62 -16.31
N LEU A 237 6.47 4.49 -17.28
CA LEU A 237 5.37 5.42 -17.52
C LEU A 237 4.12 4.89 -16.83
N ALA A 238 3.64 5.61 -15.82
CA ALA A 238 2.42 5.26 -15.11
C ALA A 238 1.31 6.27 -15.38
N ILE A 239 0.13 5.77 -15.77
CA ILE A 239 -1.03 6.58 -16.14
C ILE A 239 -2.24 6.07 -15.36
N ASP A 240 -2.82 6.92 -14.53
CA ASP A 240 -4.15 6.73 -13.94
C ASP A 240 -5.17 7.48 -14.80
N TYR A 241 -6.01 6.72 -15.50
CA TYR A 241 -7.02 7.26 -16.39
C TYR A 241 -8.45 6.90 -15.94
N SER A 242 -9.27 7.93 -15.79
CA SER A 242 -10.67 7.80 -15.35
C SER A 242 -11.60 8.62 -16.23
N ARG A 243 -12.92 8.50 -16.01
CA ARG A 243 -13.91 9.38 -16.64
C ARG A 243 -13.65 10.86 -16.37
N ALA A 244 -13.14 11.17 -15.19
CA ALA A 244 -13.04 12.53 -14.66
C ALA A 244 -11.70 13.21 -14.90
N GLY A 245 -10.68 12.48 -15.34
CA GLY A 245 -9.37 13.06 -15.57
C GLY A 245 -8.28 12.03 -15.79
N ILE A 246 -7.08 12.56 -16.00
CA ILE A 246 -5.84 11.82 -16.16
C ILE A 246 -4.78 12.33 -15.19
N SER A 247 -4.03 11.41 -14.61
CA SER A 247 -2.79 11.68 -13.90
C SER A 247 -1.71 10.77 -14.48
N ALA A 248 -0.57 11.33 -14.88
CA ALA A 248 0.49 10.54 -15.47
C ALA A 248 1.86 10.95 -14.94
N PHE A 249 2.75 9.96 -14.86
CA PHE A 249 4.03 10.05 -14.19
C PHE A 249 5.08 9.31 -15.01
N LEU A 250 6.22 9.96 -15.19
CA LEU A 250 7.45 9.28 -15.54
C LEU A 250 8.21 9.05 -14.24
N VAL A 251 8.45 7.79 -13.91
CA VAL A 251 9.02 7.38 -12.62
C VAL A 251 10.30 6.59 -12.86
N SER A 252 11.33 6.91 -12.10
CA SER A 252 12.50 6.05 -11.96
C SER A 252 12.34 5.14 -10.75
N GLU A 253 12.74 3.89 -10.89
CA GLU A 253 12.83 2.91 -9.82
C GLU A 253 14.26 2.35 -9.78
N GLU A 254 14.88 2.48 -8.61
CA GLU A 254 16.17 1.89 -8.31
C GLU A 254 16.16 1.41 -6.85
N CYS A 255 16.51 0.15 -6.62
CA CYS A 255 16.64 -0.41 -5.27
C CYS A 255 15.39 -0.24 -4.38
N SER A 256 14.19 -0.44 -4.95
CA SER A 256 12.90 -0.23 -4.28
C SER A 256 12.63 1.24 -3.88
N VAL A 257 13.39 2.18 -4.43
CA VAL A 257 13.20 3.62 -4.26
C VAL A 257 12.66 4.19 -5.56
N THR A 258 11.49 4.83 -5.48
CA THR A 258 10.85 5.48 -6.63
C THR A 258 11.06 6.99 -6.61
N GLU A 259 11.54 7.56 -7.71
CA GLU A 259 11.64 9.00 -7.94
C GLU A 259 10.72 9.44 -9.10
N ILE A 260 9.93 10.49 -8.88
CA ILE A 260 9.06 11.04 -9.94
C ILE A 260 9.88 12.04 -10.76
N LEU A 261 10.27 11.64 -11.96
CA LEU A 261 11.03 12.47 -12.89
C LEU A 261 10.15 13.57 -13.48
N ARG A 262 8.95 13.21 -13.92
CA ARG A 262 7.96 14.14 -14.47
C ARG A 262 6.55 13.71 -14.11
N LYS A 263 5.64 14.68 -14.03
CA LYS A 263 4.24 14.45 -13.71
C LYS A 263 3.34 15.42 -14.46
N PHE A 264 2.13 14.98 -14.80
CA PHE A 264 1.06 15.89 -15.20
C PHE A 264 -0.30 15.44 -14.69
N TYR A 265 -1.15 16.42 -14.43
CA TYR A 265 -2.54 16.23 -13.99
C TYR A 265 -3.49 17.05 -14.85
N ASN A 266 -4.59 16.45 -15.28
CA ASN A 266 -5.61 17.18 -16.00
C ASN A 266 -7.01 16.57 -15.82
N THR A 267 -7.86 17.26 -15.06
CA THR A 267 -9.28 16.90 -14.86
C THR A 267 -10.16 17.26 -16.06
N SER A 268 -9.65 18.02 -17.03
CA SER A 268 -10.38 18.31 -18.27
C SER A 268 -10.12 17.29 -19.38
N LEU A 269 -9.19 16.34 -19.19
CA LEU A 269 -8.81 15.34 -20.21
C LEU A 269 -9.31 13.93 -19.87
N GLY A 270 -10.28 13.79 -18.97
CA GLY A 270 -10.90 12.50 -18.62
C GLY A 270 -11.61 11.82 -19.79
N ALA A 271 -11.94 10.54 -19.64
CA ALA A 271 -12.57 9.76 -20.72
C ALA A 271 -13.98 10.25 -21.11
N ASP A 272 -14.68 10.96 -20.23
CA ASP A 272 -15.99 11.57 -20.53
C ASP A 272 -15.85 12.95 -21.19
N ALA A 273 -14.64 13.51 -21.26
CA ALA A 273 -14.43 14.79 -21.90
C ALA A 273 -14.71 14.67 -23.41
N ASN A 274 -15.43 15.65 -23.94
CA ASN A 274 -15.83 15.67 -25.35
C ASN A 274 -15.78 17.10 -25.88
N PHE A 275 -14.56 17.57 -26.16
CA PHE A 275 -14.34 18.87 -26.77
C PHE A 275 -13.36 18.77 -27.94
N ALA A 276 -13.51 19.70 -28.90
CA ALA A 276 -12.64 19.76 -30.07
C ALA A 276 -11.18 19.98 -29.64
N GLY A 277 -10.28 19.08 -30.07
CA GLY A 277 -8.86 19.17 -29.76
C GLY A 277 -8.41 18.40 -28.50
N MET A 278 -9.33 17.72 -27.79
CA MET A 278 -8.97 16.90 -26.62
C MET A 278 -7.87 15.89 -26.94
N ARG A 279 -8.01 15.10 -28.01
CA ARG A 279 -7.00 14.12 -28.45
C ARG A 279 -5.63 14.76 -28.60
N ASN A 280 -5.57 15.89 -29.31
CA ASN A 280 -4.31 16.61 -29.58
C ASN A 280 -3.69 17.16 -28.29
N GLN A 281 -4.52 17.62 -27.34
CA GLN A 281 -4.02 18.12 -26.06
C GLN A 281 -3.49 16.99 -25.18
N LEU A 282 -4.15 15.84 -25.16
CA LEU A 282 -3.70 14.65 -24.45
C LEU A 282 -2.41 14.08 -25.05
N SER A 283 -2.36 13.91 -26.37
CA SER A 283 -1.15 13.50 -27.12
C SER A 283 0.03 14.39 -26.79
N ARG A 284 -0.09 15.72 -26.94
CA ARG A 284 0.99 16.66 -26.59
C ARG A 284 1.44 16.58 -25.13
N SER A 285 0.52 16.34 -24.20
CA SER A 285 0.85 16.23 -22.78
C SER A 285 1.66 14.96 -22.50
N LEU A 286 1.31 13.85 -23.15
CA LEU A 286 2.06 12.59 -23.06
C LEU A 286 3.41 12.69 -23.78
N GLU A 287 3.48 13.31 -24.96
CA GLU A 287 4.74 13.58 -25.67
C GLU A 287 5.70 14.43 -24.84
N ASP A 288 5.21 15.45 -24.15
CA ASP A 288 6.00 16.31 -23.27
C ASP A 288 6.52 15.53 -22.05
N LEU A 289 5.65 14.73 -21.44
CA LEU A 289 5.99 13.86 -20.33
C LEU A 289 7.08 12.85 -20.71
N THR A 290 7.02 12.25 -21.90
CA THR A 290 7.95 11.22 -22.36
C THR A 290 9.10 11.75 -23.22
N ARG A 291 9.29 13.07 -23.30
CA ARG A 291 10.38 13.66 -24.10
C ARG A 291 11.75 13.30 -23.50
N ARG A 292 12.71 12.92 -24.35
CA ARG A 292 14.11 12.65 -23.93
C ARG A 292 14.98 13.93 -23.97
N PRO A 293 16.07 14.04 -23.17
CA PRO A 293 16.47 13.12 -22.11
C PRO A 293 15.45 13.10 -20.97
N PHE A 294 15.38 12.03 -20.17
CA PHE A 294 14.39 11.94 -19.08
C PHE A 294 14.83 12.77 -17.87
N ASP A 295 16.12 12.96 -17.73
CA ASP A 295 16.81 13.83 -16.80
C ASP A 295 16.38 15.29 -17.03
N ASP A 296 15.87 15.91 -15.97
CA ASP A 296 15.71 17.35 -15.88
C ASP A 296 17.04 17.92 -15.36
N LEU A 297 18.04 18.11 -16.23
CA LEU A 297 19.33 18.69 -15.86
C LEU A 297 19.19 20.18 -15.49
N GLY A 298 18.48 20.48 -14.40
CA GLY A 298 18.64 21.68 -13.59
C GLY A 298 19.83 21.58 -12.62
N TYR A 299 20.38 20.37 -12.41
CA TYR A 299 21.61 20.15 -11.65
C TYR A 299 22.82 20.02 -12.58
N THR A 300 23.09 21.05 -13.38
CA THR A 300 24.47 21.24 -13.83
C THR A 300 25.22 21.82 -12.63
N TYR A 301 25.83 20.97 -11.79
CA TYR A 301 26.84 21.45 -10.87
C TYR A 301 27.89 22.22 -11.70
N PRO A 302 28.35 23.41 -11.25
CA PRO A 302 29.52 24.02 -11.83
C PRO A 302 30.63 22.96 -11.85
N SER A 303 31.24 22.74 -13.00
CA SER A 303 32.21 21.66 -13.26
C SER A 303 33.32 21.57 -12.20
N GLU A 304 33.60 22.68 -11.52
CA GLU A 304 34.59 22.83 -10.46
C GLU A 304 34.22 22.13 -9.13
N LEU A 305 32.93 21.89 -8.86
CA LEU A 305 32.45 21.18 -7.66
C LEU A 305 32.29 19.67 -7.88
N SER A 306 31.98 19.24 -9.11
CA SER A 306 31.89 17.81 -9.47
C SER A 306 33.24 17.10 -9.30
N GLU A 307 34.33 17.78 -9.66
CA GLU A 307 35.72 17.30 -9.52
C GLU A 307 36.16 17.21 -8.05
N LEU A 308 35.64 18.11 -7.18
CA LEU A 308 35.97 18.17 -5.76
C LEU A 308 35.19 17.15 -4.89
N LEU A 309 34.00 16.75 -5.35
CA LEU A 309 33.11 15.81 -4.65
C LEU A 309 33.20 14.36 -5.19
N LEU A 310 34.12 14.07 -6.13
CA LEU A 310 34.21 12.77 -6.81
C LEU A 310 32.87 12.34 -7.45
N LEU A 311 32.07 13.30 -7.93
CA LEU A 311 30.76 13.05 -8.55
C LEU A 311 30.88 12.72 -10.06
N ASP A 312 32.10 12.67 -10.62
CA ASP A 312 32.34 12.31 -12.02
C ASP A 312 31.92 10.88 -12.39
N HIS A 313 31.47 10.07 -11.42
CA HIS A 313 30.85 8.75 -11.65
C HIS A 313 29.34 8.73 -11.38
N LEU A 314 28.75 9.85 -10.94
CA LEU A 314 27.31 10.03 -10.76
C LEU A 314 26.70 10.77 -11.95
N GLY A 315 27.21 10.50 -13.15
CA GLY A 315 26.42 10.68 -14.36
C GLY A 315 25.37 9.58 -14.38
N SER A 316 24.32 9.69 -13.56
CA SER A 316 23.12 8.86 -13.74
C SER A 316 22.51 9.27 -15.07
N THR A 317 23.03 8.66 -16.14
CA THR A 317 22.36 8.74 -17.43
C THR A 317 21.20 7.80 -17.25
N TYR A 318 20.05 8.37 -16.87
CA TYR A 318 18.83 7.59 -16.74
C TYR A 318 18.69 6.70 -17.98
N PRO A 319 18.17 5.47 -17.83
CA PRO A 319 17.94 4.59 -18.96
C PRO A 319 17.29 5.37 -20.10
N SER A 320 17.84 5.25 -21.30
CA SER A 320 17.34 6.06 -22.42
C SER A 320 15.94 5.66 -22.85
N GLU A 321 15.37 4.58 -22.32
CA GLU A 321 14.12 3.95 -22.75
C GLU A 321 13.15 3.77 -21.58
N ILE A 322 11.85 3.81 -21.89
CA ILE A 322 10.80 3.45 -20.93
C ILE A 322 10.75 1.92 -20.91
N SER A 323 11.06 1.34 -19.76
CA SER A 323 11.10 -0.11 -19.55
C SER A 323 9.72 -0.70 -19.31
N GLU A 324 8.80 0.08 -18.72
CA GLU A 324 7.49 -0.44 -18.31
C GLU A 324 6.36 0.58 -18.53
N LEU A 325 5.19 0.07 -18.92
CA LEU A 325 3.94 0.82 -19.01
C LEU A 325 2.96 0.31 -17.94
N VAL A 326 2.50 1.24 -17.10
CA VAL A 326 1.56 0.98 -16.01
C VAL A 326 0.28 1.76 -16.29
N LEU A 327 -0.81 1.04 -16.56
CA LEU A 327 -2.14 1.64 -16.75
C LEU A 327 -3.02 1.33 -15.53
N LEU A 328 -3.60 2.38 -14.97
CA LEU A 328 -4.46 2.35 -13.79
C LEU A 328 -5.78 3.08 -14.09
N GLY A 329 -6.77 2.82 -13.25
CA GLY A 329 -8.06 3.49 -13.32
C GLY A 329 -9.08 2.80 -14.22
N GLU A 330 -10.34 3.22 -14.07
CA GLU A 330 -11.49 2.61 -14.75
C GLU A 330 -11.50 2.77 -16.28
N SER A 331 -10.73 3.72 -16.81
CA SER A 331 -10.64 4.02 -18.24
C SER A 331 -9.30 3.57 -18.82
N ALA A 332 -8.54 2.69 -18.13
CA ALA A 332 -7.26 2.18 -18.59
C ALA A 332 -7.30 1.59 -20.01
N ASP A 333 -8.40 0.90 -20.36
CA ASP A 333 -8.61 0.25 -21.67
C ASP A 333 -9.19 1.20 -22.75
N ASN A 334 -9.17 2.51 -22.52
CA ASN A 334 -9.77 3.47 -23.45
C ASN A 334 -9.03 3.46 -24.81
N ALA A 335 -9.78 3.22 -25.89
CA ALA A 335 -9.21 3.11 -27.24
C ALA A 335 -8.42 4.36 -27.68
N MET A 336 -8.93 5.57 -27.38
CA MET A 336 -8.21 6.80 -27.72
C MET A 336 -6.89 6.92 -26.96
N LEU A 337 -6.85 6.55 -25.67
CA LEU A 337 -5.62 6.52 -24.90
C LEU A 337 -4.59 5.57 -25.55
N HIS A 338 -5.02 4.37 -25.92
CA HIS A 338 -4.14 3.37 -26.55
C HIS A 338 -3.60 3.83 -27.92
N GLU A 339 -4.44 4.44 -28.76
CA GLU A 339 -3.99 5.02 -30.03
C GLU A 339 -2.96 6.14 -29.82
N ILE A 340 -3.15 6.99 -28.81
CA ILE A 340 -2.19 8.05 -28.47
C ILE A 340 -0.89 7.42 -27.95
N LEU A 341 -0.96 6.42 -27.08
CA LEU A 341 0.23 5.76 -26.55
C LEU A 341 1.03 5.05 -27.65
N GLU A 342 0.35 4.47 -28.64
CA GLU A 342 1.00 3.90 -29.83
C GLU A 342 1.74 4.98 -30.64
N GLU A 343 1.14 6.16 -30.80
CA GLU A 343 1.78 7.31 -31.47
C GLU A 343 2.99 7.85 -30.67
N VAL A 344 2.85 7.99 -29.35
CA VAL A 344 3.85 8.60 -28.47
C VAL A 344 5.04 7.68 -28.19
N LEU A 345 4.78 6.40 -27.92
CA LEU A 345 5.82 5.41 -27.59
C LEU A 345 6.36 4.70 -28.84
N GLY A 346 5.67 4.81 -29.98
CA GLY A 346 6.11 4.29 -31.25
C GLY A 346 6.38 2.78 -31.21
N ARG A 347 7.60 2.38 -31.55
CA ARG A 347 7.98 0.96 -31.68
C ARG A 347 7.95 0.20 -30.36
N ASP A 348 8.12 0.88 -29.23
CA ASP A 348 8.19 0.24 -27.91
C ASP A 348 6.81 -0.11 -27.38
N TYR A 349 5.76 0.56 -27.88
CA TYR A 349 4.38 0.43 -27.39
C TYR A 349 3.89 -1.02 -27.35
N THR A 350 4.12 -1.81 -28.40
CA THR A 350 3.58 -3.17 -28.49
C THR A 350 4.12 -4.07 -27.37
N ALA A 351 5.42 -4.00 -27.09
CA ALA A 351 6.05 -4.79 -26.03
C ALA A 351 5.60 -4.32 -24.65
N LEU A 352 5.60 -3.01 -24.43
CA LEU A 352 5.16 -2.39 -23.18
C LEU A 352 3.70 -2.69 -22.87
N LYS A 353 2.82 -2.62 -23.88
CA LYS A 353 1.41 -2.95 -23.75
C LYS A 353 1.22 -4.42 -23.38
N ALA A 354 1.93 -5.35 -24.04
CA ALA A 354 1.81 -6.77 -23.72
C ALA A 354 2.20 -7.09 -22.27
N ALA A 355 3.25 -6.45 -21.74
CA ALA A 355 3.63 -6.56 -20.33
C ALA A 355 2.56 -5.96 -19.41
N SER A 356 1.99 -4.81 -19.78
CA SER A 356 0.89 -4.16 -19.05
C SER A 356 -0.36 -5.03 -18.99
N ASP A 357 -0.79 -5.59 -20.12
CA ASP A 357 -1.97 -6.45 -20.25
C ASP A 357 -1.83 -7.71 -19.38
N LYS A 358 -0.64 -8.33 -19.37
CA LYS A 358 -0.35 -9.49 -18.52
C LYS A 358 -0.55 -9.18 -17.03
N ARG A 359 -0.18 -7.96 -16.59
CA ARG A 359 -0.43 -7.52 -15.20
C ARG A 359 -1.90 -7.21 -14.97
N ALA A 360 -2.59 -6.62 -15.94
CA ALA A 360 -4.01 -6.32 -15.88
C ALA A 360 -4.89 -7.59 -15.76
N ASP A 361 -4.45 -8.71 -16.34
CA ASP A 361 -5.11 -10.03 -16.20
C ASP A 361 -5.11 -10.53 -14.73
N VAL A 362 -4.11 -10.16 -13.94
CA VAL A 362 -3.97 -10.54 -12.53
C VAL A 362 -4.55 -9.47 -11.62
N HIS A 363 -4.23 -8.20 -11.90
CA HIS A 363 -4.57 -7.02 -11.11
C HIS A 363 -5.37 -6.06 -11.97
N LEU A 364 -6.69 -6.08 -11.80
CA LEU A 364 -7.58 -5.19 -12.53
C LEU A 364 -7.14 -3.71 -12.34
N PRO A 365 -6.90 -2.94 -13.41
CA PRO A 365 -6.38 -1.56 -13.33
C PRO A 365 -7.15 -0.64 -12.39
N ILE A 366 -8.47 -0.85 -12.28
CA ILE A 366 -9.36 -0.09 -11.40
C ILE A 366 -9.17 -0.38 -9.89
N PHE A 367 -8.67 -1.57 -9.55
CA PHE A 367 -8.41 -2.02 -8.17
C PHE A 367 -6.93 -2.10 -7.83
N ALA A 368 -6.02 -2.00 -8.82
CA ALA A 368 -4.58 -2.11 -8.61
C ALA A 368 -4.06 -1.19 -7.50
N GLY A 369 -4.49 0.07 -7.45
CA GLY A 369 -4.11 1.01 -6.39
C GLY A 369 -4.53 0.53 -4.99
N SER A 370 -5.78 0.08 -4.81
CA SER A 370 -6.29 -0.38 -3.51
C SER A 370 -5.66 -1.71 -3.09
N ARG A 371 -5.41 -2.62 -4.04
CA ARG A 371 -4.67 -3.87 -3.79
C ARG A 371 -3.24 -3.61 -3.32
N ALA A 372 -2.54 -2.70 -3.99
CA ALA A 372 -1.17 -2.36 -3.66
C ALA A 372 -1.03 -1.87 -2.22
N VAL A 373 -1.87 -0.91 -1.81
CA VAL A 373 -1.83 -0.41 -0.44
C VAL A 373 -2.38 -1.43 0.57
N ALA A 374 -3.29 -2.33 0.19
CA ALA A 374 -3.73 -3.44 1.04
C ALA A 374 -2.58 -4.42 1.35
N MET A 375 -1.78 -4.78 0.34
CA MET A 375 -0.58 -5.61 0.52
C MET A 375 0.40 -4.95 1.50
N GLN A 376 0.62 -3.64 1.37
CA GLN A 376 1.52 -2.92 2.26
C GLN A 376 1.01 -2.87 3.71
N VAL A 377 -0.30 -2.80 3.93
CA VAL A 377 -0.90 -2.89 5.28
C VAL A 377 -0.69 -4.30 5.84
N GLN A 378 -0.94 -5.33 5.04
CA GLN A 378 -0.79 -6.72 5.43
C GLN A 378 0.66 -7.04 5.81
N ALA A 379 1.63 -6.63 4.98
CA ALA A 379 3.06 -6.78 5.25
C ALA A 379 3.48 -6.03 6.53
N HIS A 380 2.88 -4.87 6.81
CA HIS A 380 3.15 -4.15 8.05
C HIS A 380 2.58 -4.87 9.28
N GLN A 381 1.39 -5.46 9.18
CA GLN A 381 0.80 -6.27 10.25
C GLN A 381 1.65 -7.52 10.53
N GLU A 382 2.14 -8.19 9.49
CA GLU A 382 3.10 -9.30 9.63
C GLU A 382 4.38 -8.86 10.34
N TYR A 383 4.96 -7.73 9.93
CA TYR A 383 6.15 -7.18 10.56
C TYR A 383 5.94 -6.86 12.05
N ILE A 384 4.80 -6.24 12.42
CA ILE A 384 4.48 -6.01 13.83
C ILE A 384 4.33 -7.33 14.58
N SER A 385 3.59 -8.30 14.02
CA SER A 385 3.31 -9.57 14.69
C SER A 385 4.59 -10.38 14.97
N THR A 386 5.53 -10.41 14.02
CA THR A 386 6.81 -11.10 14.13
C THR A 386 7.73 -10.41 15.13
N ARG A 387 7.81 -9.08 15.09
CA ARG A 387 8.60 -8.30 16.05
C ARG A 387 8.12 -8.45 17.48
N VAL A 388 6.79 -8.41 17.71
CA VAL A 388 6.21 -8.64 19.04
C VAL A 388 6.55 -10.05 19.55
N TRP A 389 6.56 -11.04 18.66
CA TRP A 389 6.97 -12.40 19.00
C TRP A 389 8.44 -12.48 19.44
N ASP A 390 9.33 -11.79 18.73
CA ASP A 390 10.76 -11.76 19.06
C ASP A 390 11.05 -10.99 20.37
N GLU A 391 10.30 -9.92 20.64
CA GLU A 391 10.36 -9.20 21.91
C GLU A 391 9.85 -10.06 23.08
N GLN A 392 8.73 -10.76 22.92
CA GLN A 392 8.22 -11.69 23.94
C GLN A 392 9.13 -12.90 24.15
N ARG A 393 9.75 -13.43 23.09
CA ARG A 393 10.73 -14.51 23.18
C ARG A 393 11.96 -14.06 23.96
N ARG A 394 12.46 -12.84 23.71
CA ARG A 394 13.59 -12.27 24.47
C ARG A 394 13.26 -12.11 25.95
N ASP A 395 12.10 -11.54 26.29
CA ASP A 395 11.66 -11.39 27.69
C ASP A 395 11.49 -12.75 28.40
N TRP A 396 11.02 -13.79 27.68
CA TRP A 396 10.93 -15.13 28.22
C TRP A 396 12.32 -15.77 28.45
N MET A 397 13.25 -15.60 27.51
CA MET A 397 14.62 -16.10 27.66
C MET A 397 15.35 -15.40 28.81
N ASP A 398 15.19 -14.10 28.99
CA ASP A 398 15.78 -13.35 30.10
C ASP A 398 15.22 -13.80 31.46
N LYS A 399 13.92 -14.10 31.54
CA LYS A 399 13.30 -14.68 32.75
C LYS A 399 13.80 -16.09 33.07
N ASP A 400 13.95 -16.96 32.07
CA ASP A 400 14.46 -18.33 32.26
C ASP A 400 15.95 -18.32 32.65
N VAL A 401 16.74 -17.41 32.08
CA VAL A 401 18.15 -17.20 32.49
C VAL A 401 18.23 -16.69 33.93
N SER A 402 17.38 -15.72 34.30
CA SER A 402 17.30 -15.19 35.67
C SER A 402 16.90 -16.26 36.68
N GLU A 403 15.89 -17.10 36.40
CA GLU A 403 15.48 -18.19 37.28
C GLU A 403 16.54 -19.29 37.42
N LYS A 404 17.23 -19.64 36.32
CA LYS A 404 18.34 -20.61 36.35
C LYS A 404 19.54 -20.09 37.11
N GLN A 405 19.84 -18.79 36.97
CA GLN A 405 20.87 -18.15 37.79
C GLN A 405 20.44 -18.13 39.26
N HIS A 406 19.21 -17.73 39.59
CA HIS A 406 18.72 -17.75 40.97
C HIS A 406 18.83 -19.16 41.60
N LYS A 407 18.41 -20.22 40.90
CA LYS A 407 18.56 -21.61 41.39
C LYS A 407 20.01 -22.04 41.61
N ARG A 408 20.96 -21.51 40.83
CA ARG A 408 22.39 -21.84 40.91
C ARG A 408 23.11 -21.14 42.07
N TRP A 409 22.55 -20.04 42.57
CA TRP A 409 23.09 -19.30 43.72
C TRP A 409 22.50 -19.77 45.06
N TRP A 410 21.38 -20.49 45.02
CA TRP A 410 20.68 -21.04 46.18
C TRP A 410 20.77 -22.58 46.31
N SER A 411 21.64 -23.22 45.51
CA SER A 411 22.06 -24.62 45.64
C SER A 411 23.53 -24.67 46.04
#